data_AF-A0A1B6IJK4-F1
#
_entry.id   AF-A0A1B6IJK4-F1
#
_cell.length_a   1.000
_cell.length_b   1.000
_cell.length_c   1.000
_cell.angle_alpha   90.00
_cell.angle_beta   90.00
_cell.angle_gamma   90.00
#
_symmetry.space_group_name_H-M   'P 1'
#
loop_
_entity.id
_entity.type
_entity.pdbx_description
1 polymer ?
#
loop_
_entity_poly.entity_id
_entity_poly.type
_entity_poly.pdbx_seq_one_letter_code
_entity_poly.pdbx_strand_id
1 'polypeptide(L)'
;MMISQSFAEDEDSNSVYAMYDVLKELCLNNVEYFKSDESTIGKKFCESFKALHNNVVSIYPIVDEIRKVAPYYDFNQNTQGNGYRSFVTVVDAFILYGEKTCQQICKNRNSYFFRKGTYLREVETCSQALSSLCVILTHLKTLISWSDPGCLFPKDERSPQELLTDSPGFNQICFYGTCLGFQFCESMQAILKGLSILMVSFSEVYYSEGGMLERATNYLWHSSKYVLNPELRARRIVNISQYSSVDFCKQFWFLGENELMNRLPNFVHPSVEVN
;
A
#
# COMPACT_ATOMS: atom_id res chain seq x y z
N MET A 1 42.93 0.06 -0.33
CA MET A 1 41.73 -0.75 -0.60
C MET A 1 40.52 0.12 -0.28
N MET A 2 40.18 1.06 -1.19
CA MET A 2 39.14 2.10 -1.03
C MET A 2 38.55 2.43 -2.42
N ILE A 3 38.14 1.40 -3.18
CA ILE A 3 37.48 1.61 -4.50
C ILE A 3 36.22 0.73 -4.64
N SER A 4 35.93 -0.14 -3.68
CA SER A 4 34.83 -1.11 -3.78
C SER A 4 33.51 -0.70 -3.10
N GLN A 5 33.45 0.48 -2.45
CA GLN A 5 32.20 0.97 -1.83
C GLN A 5 31.45 2.00 -2.68
N SER A 6 32.10 2.73 -3.59
CA SER A 6 31.41 3.72 -4.45
C SER A 6 30.63 3.09 -5.61
N PHE A 7 31.06 1.93 -6.10
CA PHE A 7 30.40 1.27 -7.25
C PHE A 7 29.04 0.64 -6.92
N ALA A 8 28.85 0.16 -5.68
CA ALA A 8 27.59 -0.48 -5.28
C ALA A 8 26.47 0.54 -5.00
N GLU A 9 26.81 1.73 -4.46
CA GLU A 9 25.83 2.80 -4.24
C GLU A 9 25.41 3.47 -5.55
N ASP A 10 26.32 3.62 -6.52
CA ASP A 10 26.02 4.25 -7.82
C ASP A 10 25.19 3.35 -8.76
N GLU A 11 25.41 2.03 -8.77
CA GLU A 11 24.59 1.10 -9.57
C GLU A 11 23.17 0.96 -8.99
N ASP A 12 23.03 0.85 -7.67
CA ASP A 12 21.72 0.71 -7.02
C ASP A 12 20.92 2.02 -7.12
N SER A 13 21.59 3.16 -6.97
CA SER A 13 21.01 4.50 -7.19
C SER A 13 20.52 4.67 -8.64
N ASN A 14 21.36 4.36 -9.65
CA ASN A 14 20.96 4.44 -11.05
C ASN A 14 19.80 3.48 -11.40
N SER A 15 19.77 2.28 -10.80
CA SER A 15 18.69 1.31 -10.94
C SER A 15 17.38 1.82 -10.35
N VAL A 16 17.43 2.43 -9.16
CA VAL A 16 16.28 3.06 -8.48
C VAL A 16 15.71 4.21 -9.31
N TYR A 17 16.53 5.01 -9.98
CA TYR A 17 16.00 6.06 -10.86
C TYR A 17 15.38 5.47 -12.14
N ALA A 18 15.97 4.41 -12.69
CA ALA A 18 15.50 3.76 -13.91
C ALA A 18 14.09 3.15 -13.76
N MET A 19 13.73 2.55 -12.62
CA MET A 19 12.39 1.94 -12.44
C MET A 19 11.24 2.96 -12.55
N TYR A 20 11.46 4.23 -12.18
CA TYR A 20 10.45 5.29 -12.36
C TYR A 20 10.24 5.59 -13.86
N ASP A 21 11.32 5.62 -14.63
CA ASP A 21 11.26 5.81 -16.08
C ASP A 21 10.56 4.64 -16.77
N VAL A 22 10.90 3.40 -16.38
CA VAL A 22 10.26 2.19 -16.89
C VAL A 22 8.74 2.23 -16.64
N LEU A 23 8.30 2.57 -15.43
CA LEU A 23 6.87 2.67 -15.13
C LEU A 23 6.17 3.77 -15.94
N LYS A 24 6.79 4.94 -16.12
CA LYS A 24 6.24 6.00 -16.98
C LYS A 24 6.04 5.51 -18.42
N GLU A 25 7.06 4.88 -19.00
CA GLU A 25 7.00 4.38 -20.37
C GLU A 25 5.96 3.26 -20.53
N LEU A 26 5.85 2.36 -19.55
CA LEU A 26 4.81 1.32 -19.56
C LEU A 26 3.39 1.91 -19.49
N CYS A 27 3.19 2.99 -18.74
CA CYS A 27 1.91 3.69 -18.72
C CYS A 27 1.58 4.26 -20.10
N LEU A 28 2.51 4.99 -20.73
CA LEU A 28 2.31 5.58 -22.06
C LEU A 28 2.09 4.51 -23.14
N ASN A 29 2.84 3.42 -23.08
CA ASN A 29 2.67 2.29 -23.99
C ASN A 29 1.25 1.68 -23.90
N ASN A 30 0.72 1.52 -22.68
CA ASN A 30 -0.65 1.05 -22.51
C ASN A 30 -1.70 2.08 -22.94
N VAL A 31 -1.45 3.38 -22.72
CA VAL A 31 -2.34 4.45 -23.24
C VAL A 31 -2.46 4.34 -24.75
N GLU A 32 -1.34 4.23 -25.48
CA GLU A 32 -1.38 4.15 -26.94
C GLU A 32 -2.08 2.88 -27.43
N TYR A 33 -1.90 1.75 -26.74
CA TYR A 33 -2.62 0.51 -27.06
C TYR A 33 -4.14 0.63 -26.90
N PHE A 34 -4.62 1.19 -25.79
CA PHE A 34 -6.07 1.29 -25.52
C PHE A 34 -6.75 2.48 -26.20
N LYS A 35 -6.00 3.38 -26.83
CA LYS A 35 -6.53 4.59 -27.49
C LYS A 35 -7.51 4.31 -28.63
N SER A 36 -7.35 3.18 -29.33
CA SER A 36 -8.27 2.76 -30.40
C SER A 36 -9.51 2.01 -29.88
N ASP A 37 -9.54 1.64 -28.59
CA ASP A 37 -10.72 1.00 -27.98
C ASP A 37 -11.72 2.07 -27.56
N GLU A 38 -12.70 2.36 -28.43
CA GLU A 38 -13.73 3.39 -28.21
C GLU A 38 -14.74 3.05 -27.12
N SER A 39 -14.68 1.83 -26.57
CA SER A 39 -15.56 1.41 -25.48
C SER A 39 -15.33 2.25 -24.22
N THR A 40 -16.32 2.26 -23.32
CA THR A 40 -16.20 2.93 -22.02
C THR A 40 -15.03 2.38 -21.20
N ILE A 41 -14.74 1.08 -21.32
CA ILE A 41 -13.62 0.43 -20.63
C ILE A 41 -12.28 0.86 -21.22
N GLY A 42 -12.16 0.93 -22.56
CA GLY A 42 -10.94 1.40 -23.23
C GLY A 42 -10.58 2.84 -22.86
N LYS A 43 -11.59 3.72 -22.83
CA LYS A 43 -11.44 5.11 -22.36
C LYS A 43 -10.96 5.18 -20.90
N LYS A 44 -11.58 4.40 -20.00
CA LYS A 44 -11.17 4.34 -18.59
C LYS A 44 -9.76 3.81 -18.40
N PHE A 45 -9.31 2.85 -19.20
CA PHE A 45 -7.92 2.41 -19.20
C PHE A 45 -6.98 3.57 -19.55
N CYS A 46 -7.27 4.30 -20.63
CA CYS A 46 -6.47 5.45 -21.04
C CYS A 46 -6.39 6.51 -19.93
N GLU A 47 -7.52 6.85 -19.31
CA GLU A 47 -7.59 7.79 -18.19
C GLU A 47 -6.76 7.30 -16.99
N SER A 48 -6.91 6.03 -16.61
CA SER A 48 -6.23 5.45 -15.45
C SER A 48 -4.71 5.38 -15.63
N PHE A 49 -4.23 4.99 -16.82
CA PHE A 49 -2.80 4.99 -17.11
C PHE A 49 -2.21 6.39 -17.21
N LYS A 50 -2.93 7.37 -17.78
CA LYS A 50 -2.51 8.78 -17.76
C LYS A 50 -2.42 9.32 -16.34
N ALA A 51 -3.39 9.01 -15.49
CA ALA A 51 -3.38 9.40 -14.08
C ALA A 51 -2.20 8.77 -13.34
N LEU A 52 -1.96 7.46 -13.54
CA LEU A 52 -0.81 6.78 -12.94
C LEU A 52 0.51 7.41 -13.41
N HIS A 53 0.69 7.63 -14.71
CA HIS A 53 1.86 8.32 -15.27
C HIS A 53 2.10 9.67 -14.60
N ASN A 54 1.05 10.50 -14.52
CA ASN A 54 1.16 11.83 -13.92
C ASN A 54 1.52 11.76 -12.43
N ASN A 55 1.00 10.77 -11.71
CA ASN A 55 1.38 10.56 -10.31
C ASN A 55 2.85 10.14 -10.17
N VAL A 56 3.38 9.30 -11.08
CA VAL A 56 4.82 8.94 -11.09
C VAL A 56 5.69 10.17 -11.36
N VAL A 57 5.31 11.00 -12.34
CA VAL A 57 6.01 12.27 -12.64
C VAL A 57 5.99 13.21 -11.42
N SER A 58 4.86 13.27 -10.71
CA SER A 58 4.69 14.18 -9.58
C SER A 58 5.44 13.71 -8.32
N ILE A 59 5.44 12.40 -8.04
CA ILE A 59 6.04 11.86 -6.82
C ILE A 59 7.56 11.77 -6.90
N TYR A 60 8.12 11.54 -8.09
CA TYR A 60 9.55 11.39 -8.32
C TYR A 60 10.42 12.49 -7.67
N PRO A 61 10.20 13.79 -7.95
CA PRO A 61 11.04 14.84 -7.37
C PRO A 61 10.89 14.94 -5.85
N ILE A 62 9.72 14.61 -5.31
CA ILE A 62 9.44 14.64 -3.87
C ILE A 62 10.23 13.53 -3.17
N VAL A 63 10.20 12.31 -3.71
CA VAL A 63 10.96 11.17 -3.18
C VAL A 63 12.46 11.43 -3.26
N ASP A 64 12.95 11.97 -4.37
CA ASP A 64 14.37 12.26 -4.58
C ASP A 64 14.89 13.28 -3.55
N GLU A 65 14.12 14.34 -3.28
CA GLU A 65 14.46 15.32 -2.25
C GLU A 65 14.50 14.68 -0.85
N ILE A 66 13.46 13.92 -0.48
CA ILE A 66 13.41 13.23 0.82
C ILE A 66 14.57 12.23 0.95
N ARG A 67 14.89 11.48 -0.12
CA ARG A 67 16.00 10.52 -0.14
C ARG A 67 17.35 11.20 0.13
N LYS A 68 17.57 12.39 -0.42
CA LYS A 68 18.80 13.18 -0.19
C LYS A 68 18.89 13.76 1.22
N VAL A 69 17.74 14.07 1.83
CA VAL A 69 17.66 14.66 3.17
C VAL A 69 17.65 13.60 4.28
N ALA A 70 17.13 12.41 4.01
CA ALA A 70 16.99 11.34 5.00
C ALA A 70 18.27 10.98 5.77
N PRO A 71 19.50 11.00 5.20
CA PRO A 71 20.72 10.71 5.95
C PRO A 71 20.98 11.64 7.15
N TYR A 72 20.48 12.89 7.13
CA TYR A 72 20.64 13.82 8.25
C TYR A 72 19.88 13.39 9.51
N TYR A 73 18.93 12.47 9.37
CA TYR A 73 18.09 11.96 10.45
C TYR A 73 18.51 10.57 10.92
N ASP A 74 19.57 10.00 10.36
CA ASP A 74 20.13 8.75 10.85
C ASP A 74 20.85 8.95 12.17
N PHE A 75 20.84 7.92 13.01
CA PHE A 75 21.52 7.97 14.30
C PHE A 75 23.05 8.12 14.10
N ASN A 76 23.60 7.40 13.13
CA ASN A 76 24.95 7.58 12.60
C ASN A 76 25.10 6.85 11.24
N GLN A 77 26.25 6.98 10.57
CA GLN A 77 26.51 6.37 9.26
C GLN A 77 26.32 4.84 9.22
N ASN A 78 26.54 4.15 10.34
CA ASN A 78 26.41 2.69 10.48
C ASN A 78 25.05 2.26 11.04
N THR A 79 24.16 3.20 11.37
CA THR A 79 22.84 2.95 11.96
C THR A 79 21.81 3.78 11.23
N GLN A 80 21.53 3.35 10.01
CA GLN A 80 20.50 3.92 9.15
C GLN A 80 19.15 3.34 9.55
N GLY A 81 18.15 4.19 9.81
CA GLY A 81 16.90 3.67 10.37
C GLY A 81 15.87 4.71 10.75
N ASN A 82 15.79 5.82 10.01
CA ASN A 82 14.80 6.86 10.27
C ASN A 82 13.54 6.70 9.40
N GLY A 83 12.46 7.35 9.84
CA GLY A 83 11.15 7.27 9.18
C GLY A 83 11.16 7.75 7.72
N TYR A 84 11.96 8.77 7.36
CA TYR A 84 12.03 9.27 5.99
C TYR A 84 12.57 8.20 5.03
N ARG A 85 13.59 7.44 5.45
CA ARG A 85 14.08 6.28 4.66
C ARG A 85 12.98 5.25 4.44
N SER A 86 12.21 4.92 5.49
CA SER A 86 11.10 3.98 5.39
C SER A 86 10.05 4.44 4.36
N PHE A 87 9.70 5.73 4.33
CA PHE A 87 8.76 6.25 3.33
C PHE A 87 9.32 6.19 1.90
N VAL A 88 10.61 6.49 1.71
CA VAL A 88 11.28 6.33 0.41
C VAL A 88 11.21 4.88 -0.05
N THR A 89 11.58 3.91 0.81
CA THR A 89 11.49 2.47 0.50
C THR A 89 10.07 2.05 0.16
N VAL A 90 9.06 2.56 0.87
CA VAL A 90 7.65 2.27 0.60
C VAL A 90 7.24 2.76 -0.79
N VAL A 91 7.65 3.96 -1.20
CA VAL A 91 7.34 4.45 -2.55
C VAL A 91 8.07 3.64 -3.61
N ASP A 92 9.36 3.37 -3.42
CA ASP A 92 10.16 2.56 -4.36
C ASP A 92 9.57 1.16 -4.56
N ALA A 93 9.16 0.50 -3.47
CA ALA A 93 8.44 -0.77 -3.52
C ALA A 93 7.11 -0.65 -4.28
N PHE A 94 6.40 0.47 -4.16
CA PHE A 94 5.15 0.69 -4.88
C PHE A 94 5.37 0.95 -6.38
N ILE A 95 6.47 1.62 -6.76
CA ILE A 95 6.84 1.80 -8.16
C ILE A 95 7.10 0.45 -8.83
N LEU A 96 7.85 -0.44 -8.17
CA LEU A 96 8.07 -1.81 -8.65
C LEU A 96 6.77 -2.62 -8.73
N TYR A 97 5.88 -2.46 -7.75
CA TYR A 97 4.54 -3.07 -7.78
C TYR A 97 3.75 -2.60 -9.01
N GLY A 98 3.68 -1.28 -9.24
CA GLY A 98 3.00 -0.69 -10.39
C GLY A 98 3.62 -1.11 -11.73
N GLU A 99 4.96 -1.21 -11.78
CA GLU A 99 5.70 -1.72 -12.95
C GLU A 99 5.26 -3.14 -13.28
N LYS A 100 5.29 -4.05 -12.29
CA LYS A 100 4.86 -5.46 -12.45
C LYS A 100 3.42 -5.53 -12.97
N THR A 101 2.50 -4.75 -12.42
CA THR A 101 1.10 -4.68 -12.88
C THR A 101 1.01 -4.20 -14.33
N CYS A 102 1.70 -3.12 -14.70
CA CYS A 102 1.67 -2.59 -16.06
C CYS A 102 2.29 -3.56 -17.07
N GLN A 103 3.38 -4.24 -16.71
CA GLN A 103 4.00 -5.28 -17.53
C GLN A 103 3.08 -6.48 -17.74
N GLN A 104 2.38 -6.93 -16.70
CA GLN A 104 1.40 -8.02 -16.82
C GLN A 104 0.27 -7.65 -17.78
N ILE A 105 -0.20 -6.39 -17.76
CA ILE A 105 -1.20 -5.92 -18.72
C ILE A 105 -0.61 -5.89 -20.14
N CYS A 106 0.58 -5.33 -20.33
CA CYS A 106 1.26 -5.34 -21.64
C CYS A 106 1.36 -6.74 -22.25
N LYS A 107 1.71 -7.75 -21.44
CA LYS A 107 1.85 -9.15 -21.87
C LYS A 107 0.50 -9.80 -22.20
N ASN A 108 -0.56 -9.46 -21.46
CA ASN A 108 -1.84 -10.16 -21.55
C ASN A 108 -2.93 -9.43 -22.34
N ARG A 109 -2.77 -8.14 -22.66
CA ARG A 109 -3.83 -7.29 -23.27
C ARG A 109 -4.35 -7.75 -24.64
N ASN A 110 -3.59 -8.60 -25.35
CA ASN A 110 -4.00 -9.23 -26.61
C ASN A 110 -4.67 -10.60 -26.42
N SER A 111 -4.66 -11.16 -25.21
CA SER A 111 -5.21 -12.49 -24.92
C SER A 111 -6.74 -12.46 -24.94
N TYR A 112 -7.35 -13.51 -25.50
CA TYR A 112 -8.80 -13.71 -25.42
C TYR A 112 -9.32 -13.81 -23.97
N PHE A 113 -8.47 -14.25 -23.03
CA PHE A 113 -8.81 -14.36 -21.61
C PHE A 113 -8.47 -13.09 -20.83
N PHE A 114 -8.16 -11.98 -21.49
CA PHE A 114 -7.85 -10.71 -20.83
C PHE A 114 -9.07 -10.18 -20.06
N ARG A 115 -8.99 -10.27 -18.72
CA ARG A 115 -10.04 -9.83 -17.81
C ARG A 115 -10.03 -8.31 -17.67
N LYS A 116 -10.54 -7.61 -18.68
CA LYS A 116 -10.53 -6.13 -18.78
C LYS A 116 -10.97 -5.45 -17.46
N GLY A 117 -12.07 -5.90 -16.85
CA GLY A 117 -12.59 -5.29 -15.62
C GLY A 117 -11.67 -5.46 -14.40
N THR A 118 -10.98 -6.61 -14.27
CA THR A 118 -10.03 -6.86 -13.18
C THR A 118 -8.79 -5.98 -13.34
N TYR A 119 -8.19 -5.98 -14.53
CA TYR A 119 -7.00 -5.18 -14.79
C TYR A 119 -7.27 -3.67 -14.73
N LEU A 120 -8.44 -3.21 -15.18
CA LEU A 120 -8.81 -1.80 -15.02
C LEU A 120 -8.81 -1.41 -13.55
N ARG A 121 -9.43 -2.22 -12.69
CA ARG A 121 -9.49 -1.96 -11.24
C ARG A 121 -8.10 -1.96 -10.60
N GLU A 122 -7.20 -2.83 -11.05
CA GLU A 122 -5.81 -2.87 -10.57
C GLU A 122 -5.07 -1.57 -10.90
N VAL A 123 -5.20 -1.06 -12.14
CA VAL A 123 -4.57 0.21 -12.55
C VAL A 123 -5.19 1.41 -11.84
N GLU A 124 -6.52 1.44 -11.69
CA GLU A 124 -7.22 2.46 -10.89
C GLU A 124 -6.70 2.48 -9.44
N THR A 125 -6.52 1.30 -8.85
CA THR A 125 -5.98 1.17 -7.48
C THR A 125 -4.53 1.65 -7.41
N CYS A 126 -3.68 1.30 -8.38
CA CYS A 126 -2.30 1.78 -8.45
C CYS A 126 -2.23 3.30 -8.52
N SER A 127 -3.05 3.90 -9.38
CA SER A 127 -3.14 5.35 -9.53
C SER A 127 -3.57 6.03 -8.23
N GLN A 128 -4.63 5.53 -7.57
CA GLN A 128 -5.12 6.08 -6.31
C GLN A 128 -4.10 5.95 -5.16
N ALA A 129 -3.44 4.80 -5.06
CA ALA A 129 -2.43 4.56 -4.03
C ALA A 129 -1.21 5.48 -4.22
N LEU A 130 -0.74 5.66 -5.44
CA LEU A 130 0.38 6.55 -5.71
C LEU A 130 0.02 8.02 -5.44
N SER A 131 -1.21 8.43 -5.79
CA SER A 131 -1.74 9.76 -5.42
C SER A 131 -1.77 9.95 -3.89
N SER A 132 -2.24 8.96 -3.13
CA SER A 132 -2.19 8.98 -1.67
C SER A 132 -0.76 9.09 -1.13
N LEU A 133 0.20 8.39 -1.73
CA LEU A 133 1.61 8.50 -1.36
C LEU A 133 2.16 9.91 -1.66
N CYS A 134 1.79 10.55 -2.78
CA CYS A 134 2.16 11.94 -3.05
C CYS A 134 1.74 12.88 -1.92
N VAL A 135 0.50 12.74 -1.44
CA VAL A 135 -0.04 13.56 -0.33
C VAL A 135 0.78 13.31 0.94
N ILE A 136 1.01 12.05 1.30
CA ILE A 136 1.81 11.68 2.47
C ILE A 136 3.22 12.27 2.38
N LEU A 137 3.91 12.11 1.25
CA LEU A 137 5.26 12.64 1.09
C LEU A 137 5.30 14.18 1.08
N THR A 138 4.24 14.84 0.63
CA THR A 138 4.11 16.30 0.74
C THR A 138 4.05 16.71 2.21
N HIS A 139 3.34 15.97 3.07
CA HIS A 139 3.37 16.20 4.52
C HIS A 139 4.75 15.99 5.12
N LEU A 140 5.49 14.98 4.67
CA LEU A 140 6.87 14.78 5.10
C LEU A 140 7.74 15.97 4.75
N LYS A 141 7.61 16.53 3.54
CA LYS A 141 8.32 17.75 3.16
C LYS A 141 7.97 18.94 4.05
N THR A 142 6.69 19.11 4.37
CA THR A 142 6.25 20.15 5.30
C THR A 142 6.91 19.97 6.67
N LEU A 143 6.95 18.76 7.21
CA LEU A 143 7.62 18.45 8.49
C LEU A 143 9.13 18.75 8.46
N ILE A 144 9.81 18.41 7.36
CA ILE A 144 11.22 18.76 7.14
C ILE A 144 11.38 20.29 7.17
N SER A 145 10.51 21.02 6.47
CA SER A 145 10.58 22.50 6.38
C SER A 145 10.35 23.21 7.72
N TRP A 146 9.62 22.58 8.65
CA TRP A 146 9.36 23.11 9.98
C TRP A 146 10.49 22.86 10.98
N SER A 147 11.44 22.00 10.64
CA SER A 147 12.46 21.51 11.55
C SER A 147 13.86 22.00 11.13
N ASP A 148 14.77 22.10 12.09
CA ASP A 148 16.20 22.27 11.75
C ASP A 148 16.74 20.99 11.08
N PRO A 149 17.79 21.10 10.22
CA PRO A 149 18.43 19.93 9.65
C PRO A 149 18.85 18.92 10.71
N GLY A 150 18.36 17.69 10.61
CA GLY A 150 18.62 16.60 11.56
C GLY A 150 17.76 16.61 12.83
N CYS A 151 16.92 17.62 13.04
CA CYS A 151 15.95 17.66 14.14
C CYS A 151 14.62 17.04 13.72
N LEU A 152 14.16 16.01 14.44
CA LEU A 152 12.89 15.33 14.13
C LEU A 152 11.64 16.17 14.44
N PHE A 153 11.77 17.15 15.34
CA PHE A 153 10.67 17.97 15.80
C PHE A 153 10.76 19.40 15.24
N PRO A 154 9.61 20.04 14.95
CA PRO A 154 9.56 21.44 14.55
C PRO A 154 10.22 22.38 15.57
N LYS A 155 10.71 23.52 15.08
CA LYS A 155 11.30 24.57 15.94
C LYS A 155 10.29 25.23 16.85
N ASP A 156 9.09 25.46 16.32
CA ASP A 156 7.97 26.10 17.02
C ASP A 156 6.92 25.05 17.39
N GLU A 157 6.09 25.35 18.40
CA GLU A 157 4.92 24.54 18.72
C GLU A 157 3.92 24.58 17.55
N ARG A 158 3.97 23.54 16.71
CA ARG A 158 3.05 23.31 15.61
C ARG A 158 2.15 22.13 15.96
N SER A 159 0.85 22.31 15.73
CA SER A 159 -0.11 21.25 16.01
C SER A 159 -0.14 20.22 14.87
N PRO A 160 -0.34 18.92 15.13
CA PRO A 160 -0.58 17.95 14.07
C PRO A 160 -1.78 18.31 13.18
N GLN A 161 -2.76 19.04 13.72
CA GLN A 161 -3.93 19.51 12.99
C GLN A 161 -3.53 20.49 11.89
N GLU A 162 -2.58 21.37 12.15
CA GLU A 162 -2.05 22.32 11.15
C GLU A 162 -1.44 21.59 9.94
N LEU A 163 -0.79 20.45 10.17
CA LEU A 163 -0.26 19.63 9.08
C LEU A 163 -1.38 18.99 8.24
N LEU A 164 -2.52 18.68 8.86
CA LEU A 164 -3.59 17.87 8.28
C LEU A 164 -4.78 18.67 7.74
N THR A 165 -4.97 19.92 8.19
CA THR A 165 -6.16 20.73 7.90
C THR A 165 -6.16 21.27 6.47
N ASP A 166 -4.98 21.54 5.90
CA ASP A 166 -4.83 22.11 4.56
C ASP A 166 -4.62 21.05 3.46
N SER A 167 -4.81 19.78 3.77
CA SER A 167 -4.53 18.69 2.84
C SER A 167 -5.77 18.09 2.22
N PRO A 168 -5.77 17.81 0.90
CA PRO A 168 -6.72 16.84 0.36
C PRO A 168 -6.42 15.51 1.05
N GLY A 169 -7.30 15.08 1.95
CA GLY A 169 -7.13 13.82 2.68
C GLY A 169 -6.79 12.67 1.73
N PHE A 170 -5.92 11.76 2.16
CA PHE A 170 -5.47 10.65 1.32
C PHE A 170 -6.40 9.43 1.44
N ASN A 171 -6.51 8.66 0.36
CA ASN A 171 -7.36 7.48 0.32
C ASN A 171 -6.65 6.28 0.99
N GLN A 172 -7.05 5.93 2.20
CA GLN A 172 -6.53 4.77 2.94
C GLN A 172 -7.01 3.42 2.39
N ILE A 173 -8.16 3.39 1.69
CA ILE A 173 -8.82 2.15 1.25
C ILE A 173 -7.93 1.35 0.30
N CYS A 174 -7.17 2.03 -0.56
CA CYS A 174 -6.31 1.35 -1.53
C CYS A 174 -5.26 0.44 -0.85
N PHE A 175 -4.67 0.89 0.27
CA PHE A 175 -3.64 0.16 1.01
C PHE A 175 -4.18 -1.03 1.81
N TYR A 176 -5.44 -1.00 2.23
CA TYR A 176 -6.07 -2.13 2.94
C TYR A 176 -6.84 -3.08 2.00
N GLY A 177 -6.90 -2.74 0.71
CA GLY A 177 -7.63 -3.46 -0.32
C GLY A 177 -6.74 -4.45 -1.06
N THR A 178 -6.59 -4.22 -2.37
CA THR A 178 -5.79 -5.08 -3.27
C THR A 178 -4.30 -4.89 -3.05
N CYS A 179 -3.85 -3.70 -2.64
CA CYS A 179 -2.44 -3.39 -2.38
C CYS A 179 -2.00 -3.75 -0.94
N LEU A 180 -2.75 -4.59 -0.23
CA LEU A 180 -2.43 -4.92 1.16
C LEU A 180 -1.06 -5.57 1.29
N GLY A 181 -0.16 -4.89 2.02
CA GLY A 181 1.18 -5.37 2.30
C GLY A 181 2.10 -5.43 1.08
N PHE A 182 1.84 -4.63 0.03
CA PHE A 182 2.62 -4.61 -1.21
C PHE A 182 4.14 -4.50 -0.99
N GLN A 183 4.56 -3.84 0.10
CA GLN A 183 5.96 -3.64 0.47
C GLN A 183 6.63 -4.88 1.09
N PHE A 184 5.87 -5.93 1.40
CA PHE A 184 6.37 -7.16 1.99
C PHE A 184 6.40 -8.31 0.98
N CYS A 185 7.12 -9.37 1.31
CA CYS A 185 7.11 -10.62 0.55
C CYS A 185 5.73 -11.30 0.57
N GLU A 186 5.47 -12.17 -0.41
CA GLU A 186 4.16 -12.80 -0.60
C GLU A 186 3.67 -13.61 0.61
N SER A 187 4.58 -14.25 1.35
CA SER A 187 4.22 -15.00 2.58
C SER A 187 3.67 -14.07 3.67
N MET A 188 4.28 -12.90 3.85
CA MET A 188 3.81 -11.89 4.79
C MET A 188 2.49 -11.26 4.32
N GLN A 189 2.33 -11.02 3.02
CA GLN A 189 1.06 -10.54 2.46
C GLN A 189 -0.09 -11.49 2.77
N ALA A 190 0.13 -12.80 2.69
CA ALA A 190 -0.88 -13.80 3.03
C ALA A 190 -1.27 -13.74 4.52
N ILE A 191 -0.30 -13.59 5.43
CA ILE A 191 -0.55 -13.40 6.86
C ILE A 191 -1.35 -12.13 7.11
N LEU A 192 -0.92 -11.00 6.55
CA LEU A 192 -1.60 -9.70 6.70
C LEU A 192 -3.03 -9.74 6.18
N LYS A 193 -3.26 -10.44 5.05
CA LYS A 193 -4.60 -10.67 4.49
C LYS A 193 -5.46 -11.51 5.44
N GLY A 194 -4.90 -12.57 6.02
CA GLY A 194 -5.58 -13.39 7.03
C GLY A 194 -5.99 -12.58 8.26
N LEU A 195 -5.06 -11.82 8.84
CA LEU A 195 -5.32 -10.93 9.97
C LEU A 195 -6.39 -9.88 9.64
N SER A 196 -6.32 -9.30 8.44
CA SER A 196 -7.29 -8.32 7.95
C SER A 196 -8.69 -8.91 7.84
N ILE A 197 -8.83 -10.14 7.32
CA ILE A 197 -10.12 -10.83 7.25
C ILE A 197 -10.65 -11.12 8.65
N LEU A 198 -9.80 -11.64 9.55
CA LEU A 198 -10.19 -11.94 10.93
C LEU A 198 -10.65 -10.70 11.68
N MET A 199 -9.91 -9.59 11.59
CA MET A 199 -10.25 -8.34 12.26
C MET A 199 -11.60 -7.81 11.79
N VAL A 200 -11.86 -7.85 10.48
CA VAL A 200 -13.12 -7.37 9.93
C VAL A 200 -14.29 -8.28 10.31
N SER A 201 -14.11 -9.60 10.27
CA SER A 201 -15.12 -10.56 10.73
C SER A 201 -15.42 -10.40 12.22
N PHE A 202 -14.38 -10.26 13.06
CA PHE A 202 -14.52 -10.03 14.49
C PHE A 202 -15.29 -8.73 14.76
N SER A 203 -14.99 -7.65 14.03
CA SER A 203 -15.71 -6.38 14.19
C SER A 203 -17.21 -6.50 13.89
N GLU A 204 -17.64 -7.37 12.98
CA GLU A 204 -19.08 -7.54 12.74
C GLU A 204 -19.78 -8.17 13.92
N VAL A 205 -19.13 -9.11 14.59
CA VAL A 205 -19.71 -9.79 15.74
C VAL A 205 -19.59 -8.96 17.02
N TYR A 206 -18.51 -8.22 17.18
CA TYR A 206 -18.31 -7.32 18.32
C TYR A 206 -19.34 -6.19 18.33
N TYR A 207 -19.65 -5.62 17.15
CA TYR A 207 -20.59 -4.51 17.01
C TYR A 207 -22.01 -4.93 16.63
N SER A 208 -22.32 -6.23 16.52
CA SER A 208 -23.69 -6.69 16.28
C SER A 208 -24.49 -6.79 17.58
N GLU A 209 -25.76 -6.42 17.52
CA GLU A 209 -26.70 -6.46 18.65
C GLU A 209 -27.23 -7.89 18.96
N GLY A 210 -26.58 -8.94 18.43
CA GLY A 210 -27.02 -10.34 18.50
C GLY A 210 -26.54 -11.10 19.74
N GLY A 211 -27.33 -12.10 20.16
CA GLY A 211 -27.06 -12.96 21.32
C GLY A 211 -25.90 -13.94 21.12
N MET A 212 -25.32 -14.45 22.21
CA MET A 212 -24.08 -15.24 22.26
C MET A 212 -24.01 -16.46 21.32
N LEU A 213 -25.15 -17.10 21.02
CA LEU A 213 -25.24 -18.29 20.16
C LEU A 213 -25.17 -17.95 18.66
N GLU A 214 -25.67 -16.76 18.29
CA GLU A 214 -25.62 -16.21 16.92
C GLU A 214 -24.19 -15.76 16.56
N ARG A 215 -23.33 -15.58 17.58
CA ARG A 215 -21.93 -15.18 17.42
C ARG A 215 -21.07 -16.31 16.82
N ALA A 216 -21.24 -17.56 17.24
CA ALA A 216 -20.33 -18.66 16.88
C ALA A 216 -20.55 -19.27 15.48
N THR A 217 -21.80 -19.39 15.02
CA THR A 217 -22.14 -20.00 13.72
C THR A 217 -21.97 -19.04 12.53
N ASN A 218 -21.94 -17.73 12.78
CA ASN A 218 -21.83 -16.68 11.76
C ASN A 218 -20.39 -16.37 11.31
N TYR A 219 -19.35 -16.68 12.10
CA TYR A 219 -17.96 -16.32 11.75
C TYR A 219 -17.48 -16.88 10.41
N LEU A 220 -17.91 -18.11 10.06
CA LEU A 220 -17.51 -18.76 8.81
C LEU A 220 -18.15 -18.10 7.58
N TRP A 221 -19.42 -17.70 7.71
CA TRP A 221 -20.17 -17.07 6.62
C TRP A 221 -19.74 -15.62 6.40
N HIS A 222 -19.55 -14.86 7.49
CA HIS A 222 -19.17 -13.45 7.44
C HIS A 222 -17.76 -13.21 6.89
N SER A 223 -16.83 -14.17 7.03
CA SER A 223 -15.46 -14.04 6.51
C SER A 223 -15.37 -14.17 4.98
N SER A 224 -16.27 -14.95 4.35
CA SER A 224 -16.20 -15.26 2.92
C SER A 224 -16.33 -14.03 2.02
N LYS A 225 -17.24 -13.10 2.34
CA LYS A 225 -17.41 -11.85 1.57
C LYS A 225 -16.19 -10.95 1.60
N TYR A 226 -15.42 -10.97 2.70
CA TYR A 226 -14.19 -10.18 2.85
C TYR A 226 -12.97 -10.79 2.14
N VAL A 227 -13.01 -12.11 1.88
CA VAL A 227 -12.05 -12.77 0.99
C VAL A 227 -12.29 -12.34 -0.45
N LEU A 228 -13.56 -12.36 -0.89
CA LEU A 228 -13.96 -12.11 -2.28
C LEU A 228 -13.98 -10.62 -2.66
N ASN A 229 -14.22 -9.72 -1.69
CA ASN A 229 -14.31 -8.29 -1.95
C ASN A 229 -13.26 -7.51 -1.13
N PRO A 230 -12.05 -7.29 -1.70
CA PRO A 230 -10.99 -6.51 -1.07
C PRO A 230 -11.39 -5.07 -0.71
N GLU A 231 -12.22 -4.43 -1.52
CA GLU A 231 -12.64 -3.04 -1.31
C GLU A 231 -13.59 -2.94 -0.10
N LEU A 232 -14.53 -3.87 0.02
CA LEU A 232 -15.42 -3.95 1.19
C LEU A 232 -14.62 -4.20 2.47
N ARG A 233 -13.64 -5.12 2.41
CA ARG A 233 -12.71 -5.38 3.53
C ARG A 233 -11.97 -4.10 3.92
N ALA A 234 -11.37 -3.41 2.95
CA ALA A 234 -10.61 -2.20 3.18
C ALA A 234 -11.43 -1.07 3.82
N ARG A 235 -12.63 -0.79 3.29
CA ARG A 235 -13.55 0.22 3.85
C ARG A 235 -13.84 -0.04 5.32
N ARG A 236 -14.05 -1.30 5.68
CA ARG A 236 -14.32 -1.67 7.06
C ARG A 236 -13.08 -1.58 7.95
N ILE A 237 -11.90 -1.94 7.46
CA ILE A 237 -10.64 -1.73 8.18
C ILE A 237 -10.41 -0.25 8.47
N VAL A 238 -10.59 0.62 7.47
CA VAL A 238 -10.45 2.07 7.65
C VAL A 238 -11.42 2.58 8.72
N ASN A 239 -12.68 2.16 8.68
CA ASN A 239 -13.67 2.52 9.70
C ASN A 239 -13.27 2.04 11.11
N ILE A 240 -12.88 0.78 11.26
CA ILE A 240 -12.40 0.22 12.54
C ILE A 240 -11.18 1.02 13.03
N SER A 241 -10.21 1.30 12.17
CA SER A 241 -8.99 2.02 12.57
C SER A 241 -9.26 3.43 13.09
N GLN A 242 -10.33 4.08 12.64
CA GLN A 242 -10.70 5.44 13.04
C GLN A 242 -11.61 5.48 14.27
N TYR A 243 -12.50 4.50 14.43
CA TYR A 243 -13.60 4.58 15.39
C TYR A 243 -13.63 3.45 16.43
N SER A 244 -12.77 2.44 16.32
CA SER A 244 -12.77 1.33 17.27
C SER A 244 -12.31 1.77 18.66
N SER A 245 -12.88 1.14 19.68
CA SER A 245 -12.50 1.37 21.08
C SER A 245 -11.20 0.65 21.41
N VAL A 246 -10.49 1.13 22.44
CA VAL A 246 -9.33 0.41 22.99
C VAL A 246 -9.72 -1.00 23.46
N ASP A 247 -10.95 -1.17 23.94
CA ASP A 247 -11.50 -2.45 24.37
C ASP A 247 -11.66 -3.44 23.20
N PHE A 248 -12.16 -2.97 22.05
CA PHE A 248 -12.21 -3.77 20.83
C PHE A 248 -10.82 -4.32 20.46
N CYS A 249 -9.81 -3.44 20.42
CA CYS A 249 -8.43 -3.83 20.08
C CYS A 249 -7.89 -4.88 21.05
N LYS A 250 -8.12 -4.69 22.36
CA LYS A 250 -7.73 -5.67 23.39
C LYS A 250 -8.40 -7.01 23.12
N GLN A 251 -9.73 -7.03 23.01
CA GLN A 251 -10.46 -8.29 22.81
C GLN A 251 -10.07 -9.01 21.51
N PHE A 252 -9.81 -8.27 20.42
CA PHE A 252 -9.32 -8.84 19.17
C PHE A 252 -7.98 -9.56 19.34
N TRP A 253 -7.00 -8.93 20.01
CA TRP A 253 -5.68 -9.55 20.22
C TRP A 253 -5.74 -10.70 21.23
N PHE A 254 -6.57 -10.60 22.27
CA PHE A 254 -6.82 -11.69 23.24
C PHE A 254 -7.57 -12.88 22.63
N LEU A 255 -8.28 -12.69 21.51
CA LEU A 255 -8.93 -13.78 20.76
C LEU A 255 -7.92 -14.80 20.21
N GLY A 256 -6.68 -14.33 19.97
CA GLY A 256 -5.55 -15.16 19.60
C GLY A 256 -5.05 -16.07 20.73
N GLU A 257 -5.26 -15.68 21.98
CA GLU A 257 -4.88 -16.49 23.15
C GLU A 257 -5.87 -17.63 23.44
N ASN A 258 -7.12 -17.55 22.94
CA ASN A 258 -8.14 -18.55 23.23
C ASN A 258 -8.51 -19.49 22.07
N GLU A 259 -8.68 -19.06 20.80
CA GLU A 259 -9.22 -20.00 19.79
C GLU A 259 -8.98 -19.67 18.29
N LEU A 260 -8.75 -18.40 17.89
CA LEU A 260 -8.74 -18.03 16.46
C LEU A 260 -7.36 -18.04 15.78
N MET A 261 -6.25 -17.80 16.51
CA MET A 261 -4.89 -17.88 15.95
C MET A 261 -4.50 -19.31 15.53
N ASN A 262 -5.08 -20.34 16.15
CA ASN A 262 -4.89 -21.74 15.75
C ASN A 262 -5.46 -22.05 14.35
N ARG A 263 -6.31 -21.18 13.79
CA ARG A 263 -6.89 -21.34 12.44
C ARG A 263 -6.13 -20.56 11.37
N LEU A 264 -5.29 -19.60 11.74
CA LEU A 264 -4.48 -18.80 10.80
C LEU A 264 -3.59 -19.68 9.90
N PRO A 265 -2.91 -20.73 10.42
CA PRO A 265 -2.10 -21.62 9.59
C PRO A 265 -2.91 -22.31 8.46
N ASN A 266 -4.15 -22.72 8.74
CA ASN A 266 -5.02 -23.39 7.76
C ASN A 266 -5.52 -22.47 6.64
N PHE A 267 -5.49 -21.14 6.85
CA PHE A 267 -5.86 -20.15 5.83
C PHE A 267 -4.67 -19.62 5.03
N VAL A 268 -3.46 -19.75 5.56
CA VAL A 268 -2.26 -19.04 5.07
C VAL A 268 -1.24 -19.98 4.44
N HIS A 269 -1.23 -21.28 4.79
CA HIS A 269 -0.29 -22.25 4.27
C HIS A 269 -1.01 -23.43 3.57
N PRO A 270 -0.52 -23.93 2.42
CA PRO A 270 -0.97 -25.24 1.93
C PRO A 270 -0.61 -26.31 2.98
N SER A 271 -1.54 -27.23 3.25
CA SER A 271 -1.33 -28.33 4.20
C SER A 271 -0.07 -29.10 3.83
N VAL A 272 0.87 -29.19 4.77
CA VAL A 272 2.02 -30.08 4.62
C VAL A 272 1.49 -31.50 4.69
N GLU A 273 1.58 -32.25 3.59
CA GLU A 273 1.31 -33.69 3.61
C GLU A 273 2.31 -34.35 4.56
N VAL A 274 1.77 -34.94 5.62
CA VAL A 274 2.55 -35.79 6.53
C VAL A 274 2.53 -37.19 5.92
N ASN A 275 3.68 -37.65 5.43
CA ASN A 275 3.89 -39.05 5.04
C ASN A 275 3.87 -39.97 6.27
#